data_AF-A0A4P6YDZ7-F1
#
_entry.id   AF-A0A4P6YDZ7-F1
#
_cell.length_a   1.000
_cell.length_b   1.000
_cell.length_c   1.000
_cell.angle_alpha   90.00
_cell.angle_beta   90.00
_cell.angle_gamma   90.00
#
_symmetry.space_group_name_H-M   'P 1'
#
loop_
_entity.id
_entity.type
_entity.pdbx_description
1 polymer ?
#
loop_
_entity_poly.entity_id
_entity_poly.type
_entity_poly.pdbx_seq_one_letter_code
_entity_poly.pdbx_strand_id
1 'polypeptide(L)'
;MTVTTSVFAQKQLLTDEEQVGEMVTKEMDELFQSKDFLKQKDKKFKDVKGTIVTDIGVIQSGKVSTFFKVDSDIKNPMFTNFLSDYVLDHKFYFKLQKQQRYKVRYSITF
;
A
#
# COMPACT_ATOMS: atom_id res chain seq x y z
N MET A 1 19.04 -17.89 33.42
CA MET A 1 19.45 -17.33 32.11
C MET A 1 18.30 -17.54 31.15
N THR A 2 17.47 -16.53 30.93
CA THR A 2 16.38 -16.57 29.94
C THR A 2 16.98 -16.28 28.58
N VAL A 3 17.02 -17.29 27.71
CA VAL A 3 17.49 -17.14 26.33
C VAL A 3 16.35 -16.49 25.54
N THR A 4 16.50 -15.21 25.21
CA THR A 4 15.65 -14.51 24.26
C THR A 4 15.94 -15.06 22.86
N THR A 5 15.06 -15.92 22.35
CA THR A 5 15.07 -16.27 20.93
C THR A 5 14.61 -15.04 20.15
N SER A 6 15.57 -14.34 19.55
CA SER A 6 15.29 -13.39 18.48
C SER A 6 14.71 -14.17 17.30
N VAL A 7 13.38 -14.28 17.25
CA VAL A 7 12.67 -14.75 16.08
C VAL A 7 12.95 -13.73 14.98
N PHE A 8 13.88 -14.05 14.08
CA PHE A 8 13.95 -13.39 12.79
C PHE A 8 12.59 -13.63 12.13
N ALA A 9 11.66 -12.67 12.27
CA ALA A 9 10.31 -12.78 11.77
C ALA A 9 10.39 -12.99 10.25
N GLN A 10 10.21 -14.24 9.81
CA GLN A 10 10.13 -14.55 8.40
C GLN A 10 8.86 -13.88 7.86
N LYS A 11 9.00 -13.12 6.77
CA LYS A 11 7.84 -12.52 6.10
C LYS A 11 6.84 -13.62 5.77
N GLN A 12 5.57 -13.41 6.15
CA GLN A 12 4.49 -14.34 5.89
C GLN A 12 4.35 -14.57 4.39
N LEU A 13 4.23 -15.84 3.97
CA LEU A 13 3.92 -16.21 2.60
C LEU A 13 2.39 -16.33 2.47
N LEU A 14 1.78 -15.47 1.68
CA LEU A 14 0.34 -15.51 1.39
C LEU A 14 0.11 -16.20 0.05
N THR A 15 -0.90 -17.05 0.01
CA THR A 15 -1.30 -17.84 -1.18
C THR A 15 -2.77 -17.66 -1.52
N ASP A 16 -3.54 -17.15 -0.57
CA ASP A 16 -4.98 -16.96 -0.66
C ASP A 16 -5.29 -15.52 -1.08
N GLU A 17 -6.21 -15.34 -2.03
CA GLU A 17 -6.54 -14.03 -2.59
C GLU A 17 -7.21 -13.11 -1.57
N GLU A 18 -8.11 -13.64 -0.74
CA GLU A 18 -8.82 -12.86 0.28
C GLU A 18 -7.82 -12.36 1.32
N GLN A 19 -6.93 -13.22 1.80
CA GLN A 19 -5.87 -12.83 2.74
C GLN A 19 -4.93 -11.77 2.17
N VAL A 20 -4.59 -11.85 0.88
CA VAL A 20 -3.77 -10.83 0.22
C VAL A 20 -4.53 -9.50 0.16
N GLY A 21 -5.81 -9.53 -0.18
CA GLY A 21 -6.68 -8.35 -0.20
C GLY A 21 -6.78 -7.67 1.16
N GLU A 22 -7.00 -8.44 2.22
CA GLU A 22 -7.07 -7.94 3.59
C GLU A 22 -5.74 -7.32 4.04
N MET A 23 -4.62 -8.01 3.80
CA MET A 23 -3.30 -7.53 4.22
C MET A 23 -2.88 -6.27 3.46
N VAL A 24 -3.17 -6.21 2.15
CA VAL A 24 -2.95 -4.98 1.36
C VAL A 24 -3.78 -3.85 1.91
N THR A 25 -5.08 -4.05 2.12
CA THR A 25 -5.99 -3.00 2.61
C THR A 25 -5.52 -2.45 3.95
N LYS A 26 -5.24 -3.36 4.91
CA LYS A 26 -4.79 -2.99 6.24
C LYS A 26 -3.46 -2.22 6.22
N GLU A 27 -2.47 -2.72 5.48
CA GLU A 27 -1.15 -2.08 5.43
C GLU A 27 -1.22 -0.72 4.71
N MET A 28 -2.07 -0.58 3.68
CA MET A 28 -2.30 0.71 3.01
C MET A 28 -3.01 1.72 3.94
N ASP A 29 -4.00 1.29 4.73
CA ASP A 29 -4.65 2.15 5.72
C ASP A 29 -3.64 2.65 6.76
N GLU A 30 -2.79 1.77 7.27
CA GLU A 30 -1.70 2.12 8.19
C GLU A 30 -0.69 3.08 7.53
N LEU A 31 -0.32 2.82 6.27
CA LEU A 31 0.60 3.65 5.49
C LEU A 31 0.08 5.08 5.35
N PHE A 32 -1.20 5.25 5.02
CA PHE A 32 -1.80 6.57 4.81
C PHE A 32 -2.19 7.30 6.09
N GLN A 33 -2.26 6.60 7.22
CA GLN A 33 -2.37 7.21 8.55
C GLN A 33 -1.01 7.50 9.18
N SER A 34 0.09 7.01 8.58
CA SER A 34 1.43 7.19 9.13
C SER A 34 1.83 8.67 9.19
N LYS A 35 2.56 9.04 10.25
CA LYS A 35 3.06 10.42 10.43
C LYS A 35 3.93 10.87 9.26
N ASP A 36 4.67 9.95 8.65
CA ASP A 36 5.58 10.28 7.56
C ASP A 36 4.82 10.59 6.27
N PHE A 37 3.79 9.79 5.93
CA PHE A 37 2.91 10.11 4.81
C PHE A 37 2.19 11.44 5.04
N LEU A 38 1.56 11.62 6.21
CA LEU A 38 0.81 12.84 6.53
C LEU A 38 1.69 14.09 6.47
N LYS A 39 2.93 14.04 6.99
CA LYS A 39 3.88 15.14 6.86
C LYS A 39 4.21 15.48 5.40
N GLN A 40 4.44 14.48 4.56
CA GLN A 40 4.76 14.69 3.14
C GLN A 40 3.54 15.23 2.36
N LYS A 41 2.35 14.68 2.64
CA LYS A 41 1.08 15.15 2.09
C LYS A 41 0.85 16.61 2.48
N ASP A 42 0.84 16.93 3.77
CA ASP A 42 0.46 18.25 4.26
C ASP A 42 1.45 19.35 3.88
N LYS A 43 2.70 18.99 3.58
CA LYS A 43 3.70 19.94 3.06
C LYS A 43 3.31 20.52 1.69
N LYS A 44 2.60 19.76 0.84
CA LYS A 44 2.32 20.13 -0.56
C LYS A 44 0.83 20.15 -0.91
N PHE A 45 0.01 19.43 -0.17
CA PHE A 45 -1.36 19.05 -0.52
C PHE A 45 -2.31 19.13 0.70
N LYS A 46 -2.10 20.09 1.59
CA LYS A 46 -2.88 20.25 2.83
C LYS A 46 -4.39 20.36 2.59
N ASP A 47 -4.78 21.02 1.51
CA ASP A 47 -6.18 21.29 1.16
C ASP A 47 -6.80 20.20 0.27
N VAL A 48 -6.03 19.18 -0.12
CA VAL A 48 -6.56 18.05 -0.87
C VAL A 48 -7.43 17.21 0.07
N LYS A 49 -8.70 17.09 -0.31
CA LYS A 49 -9.70 16.23 0.30
C LYS A 49 -10.46 15.51 -0.79
N GLY A 50 -10.96 14.32 -0.47
CA GLY A 50 -11.74 13.53 -1.41
C GLY A 50 -11.35 12.06 -1.41
N THR A 51 -11.99 11.30 -2.27
CA THR A 51 -11.81 9.85 -2.39
C THR A 51 -11.09 9.49 -3.69
N ILE A 52 -10.27 8.45 -3.61
CA ILE A 52 -9.64 7.84 -4.77
C ILE A 52 -9.75 6.32 -4.68
N VAL A 53 -10.16 5.71 -5.79
CA VAL A 53 -10.23 4.26 -5.97
C VAL A 53 -9.13 3.84 -6.91
N THR A 54 -8.35 2.84 -6.49
CA THR A 54 -7.14 2.41 -7.19
C THR A 54 -7.08 0.89 -7.28
N ASP A 55 -6.55 0.39 -8.39
CA ASP A 55 -6.14 -1.00 -8.51
C ASP A 55 -4.61 -1.07 -8.25
N ILE A 56 -4.22 -1.76 -7.17
CA ILE A 56 -2.83 -1.94 -6.75
C ILE A 56 -2.36 -3.34 -7.15
N GLY A 57 -1.31 -3.42 -7.98
CA GLY A 57 -0.74 -4.69 -8.40
C GLY A 57 0.43 -5.11 -7.52
N VAL A 58 0.37 -6.27 -6.87
CA VAL A 58 1.42 -6.79 -5.97
C VAL A 58 2.06 -8.04 -6.57
N ILE A 59 3.39 -8.11 -6.55
CA ILE A 59 4.16 -9.26 -7.08
C ILE A 59 4.84 -10.07 -5.98
N GLN A 60 5.40 -11.24 -6.33
CA GLN A 60 6.06 -12.21 -5.45
C GLN A 60 6.91 -11.64 -4.30
N SER A 61 7.64 -10.54 -4.52
CA SER A 61 8.51 -9.94 -3.50
C SER A 61 7.78 -9.08 -2.47
N GLY A 62 6.45 -8.98 -2.55
CA GLY A 62 5.63 -8.01 -1.81
C GLY A 62 5.77 -6.59 -2.34
N LYS A 63 6.38 -6.40 -3.51
CA LYS A 63 6.54 -5.06 -4.11
C LYS A 63 5.26 -4.67 -4.83
N VAL A 64 4.93 -3.38 -4.79
CA VAL A 64 3.96 -2.81 -5.72
C VAL A 64 4.60 -2.79 -7.13
N SER A 65 3.84 -3.24 -8.11
CA SER A 65 4.23 -3.32 -9.52
C SER A 65 3.46 -2.34 -10.39
N THR A 66 2.23 -2.00 -9.99
CA THR A 66 1.37 -1.05 -10.69
C THR A 66 0.48 -0.33 -9.70
N PHE A 67 0.22 0.94 -9.98
CA PHE A 67 -0.79 1.75 -9.35
C PHE A 67 -1.67 2.30 -10.47
N PHE A 68 -2.96 1.93 -10.49
CA PHE A 68 -3.89 2.40 -11.52
C PHE A 68 -5.08 3.11 -10.87
N LYS A 69 -5.26 4.39 -11.17
CA LYS A 69 -6.45 5.14 -10.74
C LYS A 69 -7.66 4.65 -11.50
N VAL A 70 -8.62 4.06 -10.79
CA VAL A 70 -9.91 3.61 -11.33
C VAL A 70 -10.89 4.77 -11.38
N ASP A 71 -11.03 5.49 -10.26
CA ASP A 71 -11.93 6.64 -10.13
C ASP A 71 -11.42 7.60 -9.03
N SER A 72 -11.80 8.87 -9.11
CA SER A 72 -11.50 9.85 -8.04
C SER A 72 -12.28 11.14 -8.20
N ASP A 73 -12.78 11.67 -7.08
CA ASP A 73 -13.28 13.05 -6.99
C ASP A 73 -12.16 14.09 -6.79
N ILE A 74 -10.93 13.64 -6.49
CA ILE A 74 -9.74 14.50 -6.36
C ILE A 74 -9.26 14.93 -7.74
N LYS A 75 -9.39 16.22 -8.05
CA LYS A 75 -9.03 16.82 -9.36
C LYS A 75 -7.60 17.34 -9.44
N ASN A 76 -6.76 17.07 -8.45
CA ASN A 76 -5.36 17.53 -8.43
C ASN A 76 -4.42 16.47 -9.04
N PRO A 77 -3.95 16.63 -10.29
CA PRO A 77 -3.08 15.64 -10.93
C PRO A 77 -1.71 15.53 -10.26
N MET A 78 -1.19 16.60 -9.66
CA MET A 78 0.06 16.54 -8.91
C MET A 78 -0.06 15.66 -7.66
N PHE A 79 -1.23 15.68 -7.01
CA PHE A 79 -1.50 14.78 -5.89
C PHE A 79 -1.61 13.33 -6.36
N THR A 80 -2.31 13.06 -7.46
CA THR A 80 -2.39 11.70 -8.02
C THR A 80 -1.01 11.14 -8.36
N ASN A 81 -0.12 11.95 -8.95
CA ASN A 81 1.25 11.51 -9.26
C ASN A 81 2.05 11.25 -7.98
N PHE A 82 1.99 12.17 -7.01
CA PHE A 82 2.62 11.97 -5.70
C PHE A 82 2.17 10.67 -5.04
N LEU A 83 0.85 10.39 -5.04
CA LEU A 83 0.29 9.18 -4.47
C LEU A 83 0.77 7.92 -5.21
N SER A 84 0.80 7.97 -6.55
CA SER A 84 1.30 6.88 -7.38
C SER A 84 2.76 6.56 -7.05
N ASP A 85 3.63 7.58 -7.01
CA ASP A 85 5.06 7.41 -6.72
C ASP A 85 5.25 6.83 -5.31
N TYR A 86 4.54 7.39 -4.32
CA TYR A 86 4.61 6.95 -2.93
C TYR A 86 4.19 5.49 -2.75
N VAL A 87 3.13 5.05 -3.44
CA VAL A 87 2.65 3.66 -3.39
C VAL A 87 3.53 2.72 -4.19
N LEU A 88 4.07 3.14 -5.34
CA LEU A 88 4.98 2.31 -6.15
C LEU A 88 6.29 2.01 -5.43
N ASP A 89 6.76 2.92 -4.57
CA ASP A 89 7.93 2.72 -3.72
C ASP A 89 7.66 1.79 -2.52
N HIS A 90 6.39 1.48 -2.24
CA HIS A 90 6.01 0.65 -1.11
C HIS A 90 6.29 -0.85 -1.35
N LYS A 91 6.63 -1.54 -0.26
CA LYS A 91 6.86 -2.98 -0.26
C LYS A 91 6.25 -3.60 1.00
N PHE A 92 5.17 -4.35 0.78
CA PHE A 92 4.42 -5.03 1.81
C PHE A 92 5.27 -5.97 2.68
N TYR A 93 4.82 -6.20 3.91
CA TYR A 93 5.51 -7.08 4.87
C TYR A 93 5.24 -8.59 4.67
N PHE A 94 4.58 -8.98 3.58
CA PHE A 94 4.39 -10.37 3.16
C PHE A 94 5.11 -10.69 1.83
N LYS A 95 5.09 -11.95 1.43
CA LYS A 95 5.50 -12.45 0.11
C LYS A 95 4.37 -13.25 -0.52
N LEU A 96 4.39 -13.40 -1.83
CA LEU A 96 3.50 -14.31 -2.57
C LEU A 96 4.29 -15.50 -3.12
N GLN A 97 3.60 -16.52 -3.64
CA GLN A 97 4.27 -17.59 -4.37
C GLN A 97 4.97 -17.06 -5.63
N LYS A 98 5.97 -17.82 -6.11
CA LYS A 98 6.69 -17.48 -7.34
C LYS A 98 5.71 -17.33 -8.51
N GLN A 99 5.96 -16.34 -9.36
CA GLN A 99 5.12 -16.00 -10.52
C GLN A 99 3.70 -15.49 -10.19
N GLN A 100 3.31 -15.46 -8.91
CA GLN A 100 2.00 -14.97 -8.52
C GLN A 100 1.97 -13.43 -8.47
N ARG A 101 0.87 -12.88 -8.99
CA ARG A 101 0.56 -11.45 -8.96
C ARG A 101 -0.90 -11.27 -8.65
N TYR A 102 -1.21 -10.37 -7.72
CA TYR A 102 -2.57 -9.99 -7.38
C TYR A 102 -2.83 -8.55 -7.77
N LYS A 103 -4.08 -8.26 -8.11
CA LYS A 103 -4.59 -6.90 -8.32
C LYS A 103 -5.67 -6.65 -7.29
N VAL A 104 -5.38 -5.79 -6.32
CA VAL A 104 -6.29 -5.47 -5.21
C VAL A 104 -6.91 -4.11 -5.47
N ARG A 105 -8.24 -4.03 -5.43
CA ARG A 105 -8.95 -2.75 -5.48
C ARG A 105 -8.98 -2.13 -4.09
N TYR A 106 -8.48 -0.91 -3.99
CA TYR A 106 -8.38 -0.17 -2.73
C TYR A 106 -9.00 1.22 -2.88
N SER A 107 -9.73 1.65 -1.86
CA SER A 107 -10.38 2.96 -1.81
C SER A 107 -9.96 3.69 -0.56
N ILE A 108 -9.55 4.95 -0.69
CA ILE A 108 -9.19 5.81 0.45
C ILE A 108 -9.77 7.21 0.30
N THR A 109 -10.16 7.79 1.43
CA THR A 109 -10.59 9.18 1.57
C THR A 109 -9.54 9.97 2.37
N PHE A 110 -9.17 11.15 1.87
CA PHE A 110 -8.22 12.10 2.48
C PHE A 110 -8.91 13.37 2.98
#